data_AF-A0A966ZH35-F1
#
_entry.id   AF-A0A966ZH35-F1
#
_cell.length_a   1.000
_cell.length_b   1.000
_cell.length_c   1.000
_cell.angle_alpha   90.00
_cell.angle_beta   90.00
_cell.angle_gamma   90.00
#
_symmetry.space_group_name_H-M   'P 1'
#
loop_
_entity.id
_entity.type
_entity.pdbx_description
1 polymer ?
#
loop_
_entity_poly.entity_id
_entity_poly.type
_entity_poly.pdbx_seq_one_letter_code
_entity_poly.pdbx_strand_id
1 'polypeptide(L)'
;MEAGRIAHVVDEAEGAVWNLGERLLLPGMIYLHGDAFERQWMLRSGVFFPLDIALVDSDRRLLANGITTAHHGLTVSWEPGLRGIEHGRLMVTALEAMRGRLACDTRVHLRFETYALNEAEER
;
A
#
# COMPACT_ATOMS: atom_id res chain seq x y z
N MET A 1 12.06 -9.26 20.16
CA MET A 1 11.25 -8.14 19.64
C MET A 1 10.67 -7.42 20.85
N GLU A 2 10.81 -6.11 20.93
CA GLU A 2 10.23 -5.30 22.00
C GLU A 2 9.52 -4.10 21.39
N ALA A 3 8.25 -3.86 21.77
CA ALA A 3 7.43 -2.76 21.25
C ALA A 3 7.48 -2.60 19.71
N GLY A 4 7.46 -3.71 18.96
CA GLY A 4 7.48 -3.71 17.49
C GLY A 4 8.86 -3.46 16.87
N ARG A 5 9.94 -3.44 17.65
CA ARG A 5 11.33 -3.27 17.17
C ARG A 5 12.17 -4.50 17.43
N ILE A 6 13.20 -4.68 16.60
CA ILE A 6 14.27 -5.65 16.86
C ILE A 6 15.07 -5.13 18.04
N ALA A 7 15.04 -5.83 19.17
CA ALA A 7 15.73 -5.43 20.40
C ALA A 7 17.22 -5.81 20.33
N HIS A 8 17.50 -7.05 19.92
CA HIS A 8 18.84 -7.61 19.81
C HIS A 8 18.90 -8.57 18.61
N VAL A 9 20.09 -8.70 18.02
CA VAL A 9 20.43 -9.76 17.06
C VAL A 9 21.64 -10.47 17.66
N VAL A 10 21.47 -11.74 17.97
CA VAL A 10 22.43 -12.57 18.74
C VAL A 10 22.55 -13.94 18.08
N ASP A 11 23.68 -14.60 18.28
CA ASP A 11 23.91 -15.95 17.74
C ASP A 11 23.18 -17.03 18.54
N GLU A 12 23.02 -16.83 19.86
CA GLU A 12 22.28 -17.73 20.75
C GLU A 12 21.15 -16.97 21.44
N ALA A 13 19.95 -17.55 21.41
CA ALA A 13 18.75 -16.94 21.99
C ALA A 13 18.41 -17.57 23.34
N GLU A 14 18.06 -16.73 24.31
CA GLU A 14 17.49 -17.15 25.59
C GLU A 14 15.95 -17.04 25.57
N GLY A 15 15.27 -17.96 26.25
CA GLY A 15 13.81 -17.95 26.39
C GLY A 15 13.06 -18.69 25.27
N ALA A 16 11.90 -18.16 24.88
CA ALA A 16 11.02 -18.82 23.89
C ALA A 16 11.59 -18.68 22.47
N VAL A 17 11.94 -19.81 21.86
CA VAL A 17 12.56 -19.86 20.52
C VAL A 17 11.57 -20.40 19.48
N TRP A 18 11.48 -19.73 18.34
CA TRP A 18 10.79 -20.21 17.14
C TRP A 18 11.81 -20.84 16.20
N ASN A 19 11.76 -22.17 16.05
CA ASN A 19 12.67 -22.88 15.14
C ASN A 19 12.16 -22.80 13.69
N LEU A 20 12.93 -22.16 12.82
CA LEU A 20 12.58 -21.96 11.41
C LEU A 20 13.03 -23.12 10.49
N GLY A 21 13.78 -24.09 11.02
CA GLY A 21 14.43 -25.14 10.24
C GLY A 21 15.45 -24.54 9.27
N GLU A 22 15.49 -25.04 8.03
CA GLU A 22 16.38 -24.56 6.97
C GLU A 22 15.85 -23.31 6.23
N ARG A 23 14.93 -22.56 6.84
CA ARG A 23 14.35 -21.35 6.23
C ARG A 23 15.09 -20.10 6.66
N LEU A 24 15.15 -19.12 5.77
CA LEU A 24 15.68 -17.79 6.07
C LEU A 24 14.64 -16.93 6.78
N LEU A 25 15.08 -16.21 7.82
CA LEU A 25 14.37 -15.07 8.37
C LEU A 25 14.87 -13.80 7.65
N LEU A 26 13.99 -13.14 6.91
CA LEU A 26 14.30 -11.94 6.15
C LEU A 26 13.42 -10.77 6.61
N PRO A 27 13.86 -9.52 6.45
CA PRO A 27 12.99 -8.36 6.58
C PRO A 27 11.80 -8.45 5.62
N GLY A 28 10.67 -7.85 6.01
CA GLY A 28 9.53 -7.71 5.12
C GLY A 28 9.88 -6.84 3.90
N MET A 29 9.32 -7.19 2.74
CA MET A 29 9.62 -6.51 1.49
C MET A 29 8.93 -5.15 1.39
N ILE A 30 9.56 -4.24 0.64
CA ILE A 30 9.02 -2.91 0.33
C ILE A 30 8.58 -2.90 -1.14
N TYR A 31 7.30 -2.64 -1.38
CA TYR A 31 6.74 -2.44 -2.71
C TYR A 31 6.74 -0.94 -3.03
N LEU A 32 7.74 -0.49 -3.80
CA LEU A 32 8.03 0.94 -3.98
C LEU A 32 7.06 1.65 -4.94
N HIS A 33 6.49 0.92 -5.88
CA HIS A 33 5.54 1.47 -6.84
C HIS A 33 4.73 0.35 -7.49
N GLY A 34 3.42 0.56 -7.57
CA GLY A 34 2.61 -0.08 -8.59
C GLY A 34 1.12 0.04 -8.39
N ASP A 35 0.40 -0.40 -9.41
CA ASP A 35 -1.01 -0.14 -9.69
C ASP A 35 -1.88 -1.39 -9.48
N ALA A 36 -1.34 -2.43 -8.83
CA ALA A 36 -2.06 -3.70 -8.66
C ALA A 36 -3.42 -3.52 -7.95
N PHE A 37 -3.52 -2.57 -7.00
CA PHE A 37 -4.73 -2.24 -6.26
C PHE A 37 -5.89 -1.73 -7.15
N GLU A 38 -5.57 -1.22 -8.34
CA GLU A 38 -6.56 -0.70 -9.29
C GLU A 38 -7.52 -1.79 -9.75
N ARG A 39 -7.07 -3.06 -9.77
CA ARG A 39 -7.91 -4.20 -10.15
C ARG A 39 -8.96 -4.52 -9.10
N GLN A 40 -8.69 -4.23 -7.84
CA GLN A 40 -9.65 -4.38 -6.74
C GLN A 40 -10.61 -3.20 -6.70
N TRP A 41 -10.13 -1.99 -6.98
CA TRP A 41 -10.94 -0.79 -6.88
C TRP A 41 -11.82 -0.57 -8.12
N MET A 42 -11.27 -0.75 -9.31
CA MET A 42 -11.98 -0.64 -10.58
C MET A 42 -11.95 -1.99 -11.31
N LEU A 43 -12.93 -2.85 -10.98
CA LEU A 43 -13.04 -4.22 -11.48
C LEU A 43 -13.00 -4.30 -13.02
N ARG A 44 -13.56 -3.28 -13.67
CA ARG A 44 -13.48 -3.00 -15.10
C ARG A 44 -13.64 -1.49 -15.31
N SER A 45 -13.25 -1.01 -16.49
CA SER A 45 -13.34 0.42 -16.83
C SER A 45 -14.72 1.02 -16.48
N GLY A 46 -14.71 2.06 -15.64
CA GLY A 46 -15.90 2.80 -15.22
C GLY A 46 -16.76 2.13 -14.14
N VAL A 47 -16.38 0.95 -13.63
CA VAL A 47 -17.14 0.26 -12.57
C VAL A 47 -16.28 0.11 -11.32
N PHE A 48 -16.64 0.89 -10.30
CA PHE A 48 -15.93 0.95 -9.03
C PHE A 48 -16.55 0.04 -7.98
N PHE A 49 -15.69 -0.62 -7.23
CA PHE A 49 -16.01 -1.36 -6.03
C PHE A 49 -15.78 -0.47 -4.79
N PRO A 50 -16.42 -0.74 -3.63
CA PRO A 50 -16.15 0.00 -2.41
C PRO A 50 -14.65 -0.01 -2.07
N LEU A 51 -14.08 1.20 -1.97
CA LEU A 51 -12.63 1.39 -1.86
C LEU A 51 -12.06 0.84 -0.55
N ASP A 52 -12.79 0.97 0.55
CA ASP A 52 -12.38 0.41 1.85
C ASP A 52 -12.22 -1.12 1.79
N ILE A 53 -13.13 -1.81 1.11
CA ILE A 53 -13.04 -3.26 0.89
C ILE A 53 -11.88 -3.58 -0.07
N ALA A 54 -11.74 -2.82 -1.16
CA ALA A 54 -10.65 -3.00 -2.12
C ALA A 54 -9.25 -2.83 -1.50
N LEU A 55 -9.11 -1.88 -0.56
CA LEU A 55 -7.89 -1.65 0.20
C LEU A 55 -7.58 -2.82 1.15
N VAL A 56 -8.60 -3.37 1.83
CA VAL A 56 -8.42 -4.56 2.68
C VAL A 56 -7.99 -5.78 1.85
N ASP A 57 -8.60 -6.02 0.69
CA ASP A 57 -8.16 -7.11 -0.20
C ASP A 57 -6.71 -6.92 -0.67
N SER A 58 -6.37 -5.69 -1.05
CA SER A 58 -5.01 -5.34 -1.47
C SER A 58 -3.98 -5.55 -0.35
N ASP A 59 -4.30 -5.11 0.87
CA ASP A 59 -3.47 -5.34 2.08
C ASP A 59 -3.19 -6.82 2.32
N ARG A 60 -4.21 -7.68 2.25
CA ARG A 60 -4.03 -9.12 2.48
C ARG A 60 -3.17 -9.77 1.41
N ARG A 61 -3.30 -9.33 0.16
CA ARG A 61 -2.45 -9.82 -0.94
C ARG A 61 -1.00 -9.39 -0.78
N LEU A 62 -0.74 -8.15 -0.38
CA LEU A 62 0.61 -7.66 -0.11
C LEU A 62 1.28 -8.50 0.98
N LEU A 63 0.60 -8.68 2.11
CA LEU A 63 1.11 -9.44 3.26
C LEU A 63 1.32 -10.91 2.93
N ALA A 64 0.42 -11.54 2.16
CA ALA A 64 0.56 -12.92 1.72
C ALA A 64 1.81 -13.14 0.83
N ASN A 65 2.29 -12.07 0.17
CA ASN A 65 3.51 -12.09 -0.62
C ASN A 65 4.72 -11.54 0.16
N GLY A 66 4.63 -11.37 1.48
CA GLY A 66 5.74 -10.89 2.31
C GLY A 66 6.03 -9.39 2.19
N ILE A 67 5.13 -8.60 1.60
CA ILE A 67 5.26 -7.15 1.51
C ILE A 67 4.64 -6.51 2.75
N THR A 68 5.47 -5.86 3.56
CA THR A 68 5.07 -5.21 4.81
C THR A 68 4.97 -3.69 4.70
N THR A 69 5.50 -3.12 3.62
CA THR A 69 5.36 -1.69 3.30
C THR A 69 5.09 -1.53 1.82
N ALA A 70 4.05 -0.77 1.47
CA ALA A 70 3.62 -0.60 0.09
C ALA A 70 3.35 0.87 -0.24
N HIS A 71 3.81 1.27 -1.42
CA HIS A 71 3.55 2.56 -2.03
C HIS A 71 2.68 2.36 -3.27
N HIS A 72 1.38 2.60 -3.12
CA HIS A 72 0.44 2.52 -4.24
C HIS A 72 0.72 3.62 -5.26
N GLY A 73 0.96 3.22 -6.51
CA GLY A 73 1.16 4.14 -7.61
C GLY A 73 -0.14 4.82 -7.95
N LEU A 74 -0.21 6.13 -7.72
CA LEU A 74 -1.35 6.96 -8.08
C LEU A 74 -0.89 7.94 -9.12
N THR A 75 -1.58 8.02 -10.26
CA THR A 75 -1.31 9.05 -11.26
C THR A 75 -2.42 10.08 -11.22
N VAL A 76 -2.05 11.36 -11.25
CA VAL A 76 -2.97 12.48 -11.51
C VAL A 76 -2.63 13.03 -12.89
N SER A 77 -3.59 12.99 -13.80
CA SER A 77 -3.50 13.47 -15.18
C SER A 77 -4.80 14.16 -15.63
N TRP A 78 -4.84 14.59 -16.89
CA TRP A 78 -6.05 15.09 -17.55
C TRP A 78 -7.07 13.98 -17.90
N GLU A 79 -6.71 12.71 -17.70
CA GLU A 79 -7.58 11.58 -18.00
C GLU A 79 -8.61 11.34 -16.87
N PRO A 80 -9.85 10.96 -17.20
CA PRO A 80 -10.86 10.64 -16.20
C PRO A 80 -10.57 9.31 -15.49
N GLY A 81 -11.40 8.99 -14.50
CA GLY A 81 -11.32 7.72 -13.76
C GLY A 81 -10.13 7.71 -12.79
N LEU A 82 -9.45 6.57 -12.67
CA LEU A 82 -8.34 6.36 -11.72
C LEU A 82 -7.16 7.33 -11.88
N ARG A 83 -7.11 8.06 -12.99
CA ARG A 83 -6.08 9.05 -13.28
C ARG A 83 -6.51 10.49 -12.96
N GLY A 84 -7.78 10.71 -12.63
CA GLY A 84 -8.29 12.04 -12.29
C GLY A 84 -8.00 12.43 -10.84
N ILE A 85 -7.83 13.73 -10.60
CA ILE A 85 -7.54 14.30 -9.28
C ILE A 85 -8.58 13.89 -8.21
N GLU A 86 -9.85 13.81 -8.59
CA GLU A 86 -10.94 13.40 -7.69
C GLU A 86 -10.73 11.98 -7.14
N HIS A 87 -10.32 11.03 -7.98
CA HIS A 87 -10.02 9.67 -7.52
C HIS A 87 -8.73 9.65 -6.69
N GLY A 88 -7.75 10.49 -7.03
CA GLY A 88 -6.58 10.69 -6.18
C GLY A 88 -6.95 11.14 -4.76
N ARG A 89 -7.84 12.13 -4.63
CA ARG A 89 -8.36 12.63 -3.34
C ARG A 89 -9.11 11.53 -2.57
N LEU A 90 -9.97 10.76 -3.26
CA LEU A 90 -10.69 9.63 -2.66
C LEU A 90 -9.72 8.58 -2.10
N MET A 91 -8.67 8.24 -2.85
CA MET A 91 -7.65 7.28 -2.44
C MET A 91 -6.91 7.75 -1.18
N VAL A 92 -6.41 8.98 -1.19
CA VAL A 92 -5.69 9.55 -0.03
C VAL A 92 -6.59 9.60 1.21
N THR A 93 -7.81 10.10 1.06
CA THR A 93 -8.79 10.19 2.16
C THR A 93 -9.13 8.81 2.74
N ALA A 94 -9.35 7.82 1.87
CA ALA A 94 -9.64 6.45 2.30
C ALA A 94 -8.44 5.81 3.02
N LEU A 95 -7.22 6.00 2.51
CA LEU A 95 -6.02 5.50 3.18
C LEU A 95 -5.82 6.12 4.56
N GLU A 96 -6.07 7.43 4.71
CA GLU A 96 -6.01 8.09 6.02
C GLU A 96 -7.02 7.52 7.01
N ALA A 97 -8.27 7.34 6.58
CA ALA A 97 -9.33 6.73 7.38
C ALA A 97 -9.02 5.26 7.74
N MET A 98 -8.27 4.56 6.89
CA MET A 98 -7.96 3.14 7.04
C MET A 98 -6.60 2.85 7.70
N ARG A 99 -5.77 3.86 8.00
CA ARG A 99 -4.38 3.68 8.47
C ARG A 99 -4.24 2.75 9.69
N GLY A 100 -5.22 2.72 10.59
CA GLY A 100 -5.23 1.82 11.76
C GLY A 100 -5.83 0.42 11.52
N ARG A 101 -6.35 0.15 10.31
CA ARG A 101 -7.04 -1.09 9.93
C ARG A 101 -6.22 -1.96 8.97
N LEU A 102 -5.30 -1.35 8.23
CA LEU A 102 -4.37 -2.06 7.33
C LEU A 102 -3.18 -2.57 8.15
N ALA A 103 -2.72 -3.78 7.83
CA ALA A 103 -1.57 -4.37 8.51
C ALA A 103 -0.25 -4.09 7.76
N CYS A 104 -0.31 -3.85 6.45
CA CYS A 104 0.79 -3.28 5.66
C CYS A 104 0.90 -1.77 5.93
N ASP A 105 2.13 -1.27 6.10
CA ASP A 105 2.38 0.19 6.08
C ASP A 105 2.12 0.71 4.67
N THR A 106 0.93 1.25 4.46
CA THR A 106 0.41 1.61 3.16
C THR A 106 0.52 3.11 2.93
N ARG A 107 1.12 3.47 1.80
CA ARG A 107 1.47 4.84 1.41
C ARG A 107 1.11 5.08 -0.05
N VAL A 108 1.16 6.33 -0.48
CA VAL A 108 0.98 6.72 -1.88
C VAL A 108 2.32 7.08 -2.51
N HIS A 109 2.50 6.70 -3.76
CA HIS A 109 3.51 7.22 -4.66
C HIS A 109 2.79 7.95 -5.79
N LEU A 110 2.73 9.28 -5.68
CA LEU A 110 2.02 10.14 -6.61
C LEU A 110 2.90 10.44 -7.84
N ARG A 111 2.35 10.22 -9.03
CA ARG A 111 2.86 10.71 -10.30
C ARG A 111 1.93 11.79 -10.82
N PHE A 112 2.39 13.02 -10.88
CA PHE A 112 1.63 14.13 -11.43
C PHE A 112 2.07 14.37 -12.87
N GLU A 113 1.14 14.32 -13.82
CA GLU A 113 1.46 14.57 -15.24
C GLU A 113 1.60 16.07 -15.49
N THR A 114 2.64 16.48 -16.22
CA THR A 114 2.96 17.90 -16.46
C THR A 114 1.89 18.65 -17.25
N TYR A 115 1.03 17.94 -17.97
CA TYR A 115 -0.07 18.51 -18.76
C TYR A 115 -1.41 18.51 -18.03
N ALA A 116 -1.45 18.08 -16.76
CA ALA A 116 -2.62 18.20 -15.89
C ALA A 116 -2.73 19.64 -15.34
N LEU A 117 -2.87 20.61 -16.26
CA LEU A 117 -2.79 22.03 -15.95
C LEU A 117 -3.96 22.49 -15.08
N ASN A 118 -5.16 22.00 -15.38
CA ASN A 118 -6.36 22.35 -14.61
C ASN A 118 -6.24 21.84 -13.15
N GLU A 119 -5.70 20.63 -12.99
CA GLU A 119 -5.49 19.96 -11.72
C GLU A 119 -4.36 20.62 -10.91
N ALA A 120 -3.36 21.20 -11.56
CA ALA A 120 -2.25 21.90 -10.91
C ALA A 120 -2.64 23.29 -10.40
N GLU A 121 -3.63 23.92 -11.01
CA GLU A 121 -4.12 25.26 -10.66
C GLU A 121 -5.19 25.25 -9.56
N GLU A 122 -5.76 24.07 -9.24
CA GLU A 122 -6.65 23.87 -8.09
C GLU A 122 -5.87 24.01 -6.76
N ARG A 123 -6.12 25.11 -6.04
CA ARG A 123 -5.58 25.37 -4.69
C ARG A 123 -6.37 24.68 -3.58
#